data_AF-W2PDB5-F1
#
_entry.id   AF-W2PDB5-F1
#
_cell.length_a   1.000
_cell.length_b   1.000
_cell.length_c   1.000
_cell.angle_alpha   90.00
_cell.angle_beta   90.00
_cell.angle_gamma   90.00
#
_symmetry.space_group_name_H-M   'P 1'
#
loop_
_entity.id
_entity.type
_entity.pdbx_description
1 polymer ?
#
loop_
_entity_poly.entity_id
_entity_poly.type
_entity_poly.pdbx_seq_one_letter_code
_entity_poly.pdbx_strand_id
1 'polypeptide(L)'
;MLNYKTLVNAAALLALMGGSSGTPMKMGLTAAQPSTPASDPAKAKYSVSVFGIGDWGATLYKGSCCGSNSTNYDLNSQEVVASLMNMEAGASMVPEAILAHGDNFYWNGINYLGERDSRFAASFEAKYDGDNIKNVPWVAVMGNHDYGGSDYICSSGDKLVPCNNTAELYQGLENKLKWQSEILPRV
;
A
#
# COMPACT_ATOMS: atom_id res chain seq x y z
N MET A 1 -32.94 -11.48 -10.30
CA MET A 1 -32.60 -10.89 -8.99
C MET A 1 -31.71 -11.88 -8.26
N LEU A 2 -30.39 -11.64 -8.23
CA LEU A 2 -29.43 -12.48 -7.51
C LEU A 2 -29.33 -12.01 -6.06
N ASN A 3 -29.44 -12.95 -5.12
CA ASN A 3 -29.49 -12.73 -3.67
C ASN A 3 -28.08 -12.78 -3.07
N TYR A 4 -27.74 -11.77 -2.26
CA TYR A 4 -26.38 -11.34 -1.88
C TYR A 4 -25.62 -12.21 -0.85
N LYS A 5 -25.95 -13.49 -0.67
CA LYS A 5 -25.34 -14.29 0.41
C LYS A 5 -24.27 -15.25 -0.08
N THR A 6 -23.10 -14.75 -0.49
CA THR A 6 -21.85 -15.53 -0.42
C THR A 6 -20.63 -14.60 -0.52
N LEU A 7 -19.58 -14.95 0.25
CA LEU A 7 -18.21 -14.38 0.30
C LEU A 7 -17.95 -13.42 1.47
N VAL A 8 -17.70 -14.01 2.65
CA VAL A 8 -16.68 -13.50 3.56
C VAL A 8 -15.83 -14.68 4.00
N ASN A 9 -14.75 -14.93 3.27
CA ASN A 9 -13.60 -15.69 3.75
C ASN A 9 -12.41 -14.74 3.65
N ALA A 10 -12.12 -14.03 4.73
CA ALA A 10 -10.86 -13.33 4.90
C ALA A 10 -10.46 -13.47 6.37
N ALA A 11 -9.75 -14.55 6.68
CA ALA A 11 -8.96 -14.65 7.89
C ALA A 11 -7.56 -14.17 7.55
N ALA A 12 -7.21 -12.93 7.92
CA ALA A 12 -5.84 -12.49 7.97
C ALA A 12 -5.22 -13.06 9.26
N LEU A 13 -4.53 -14.19 9.14
CA LEU A 13 -3.72 -14.77 10.22
C LEU A 13 -2.26 -14.37 9.99
N LEU A 14 -1.80 -13.29 10.63
CA LEU A 14 -0.38 -12.94 10.66
C LEU A 14 0.25 -13.59 11.90
N ALA A 15 0.76 -14.82 11.74
CA ALA A 15 1.51 -15.52 12.78
C ALA A 15 3.02 -15.37 12.51
N LEU A 16 3.66 -14.44 13.23
CA LEU A 16 5.11 -14.41 13.39
C LEU A 16 5.50 -15.47 14.43
N MET A 17 6.12 -16.57 14.01
CA MET A 17 6.82 -17.51 14.89
C MET A 17 8.25 -17.71 14.37
N GLY A 18 9.19 -17.02 15.00
CA GLY A 18 10.62 -17.36 14.93
C GLY A 18 10.92 -18.48 15.92
N GLY A 19 11.80 -19.40 15.54
CA GLY A 19 12.33 -20.42 16.46
C GLY A 19 12.72 -21.73 15.78
N SER A 20 14.01 -21.88 15.53
CA SER A 20 14.70 -23.08 15.05
C SER A 20 14.45 -24.31 15.94
N SER A 21 14.04 -25.44 15.34
CA SER A 21 14.62 -26.77 15.54
C SER A 21 13.81 -27.83 14.78
N GLY A 22 14.50 -28.61 13.94
CA GLY A 22 13.89 -29.60 13.03
C GLY A 22 13.31 -30.80 13.77
N THR A 23 11.98 -30.84 13.88
CA THR A 23 11.20 -32.08 14.04
C THR A 23 9.94 -31.99 13.17
N PRO A 24 9.56 -33.03 12.40
CA PRO A 24 8.35 -33.00 11.61
C PRO A 24 7.14 -33.17 12.53
N MET A 25 6.45 -32.08 12.85
CA MET A 25 5.14 -32.13 13.52
C MET A 25 4.10 -32.68 12.53
N LYS A 26 3.51 -33.81 12.90
CA LYS A 26 2.38 -34.43 12.22
C LYS A 26 1.17 -33.48 12.33
N MET A 27 0.83 -32.77 11.26
CA MET A 27 -0.29 -31.84 11.22
C MET A 27 -1.60 -32.64 11.25
N GLY A 28 -2.14 -32.87 12.45
CA GLY A 28 -3.51 -33.34 12.61
C GLY A 28 -4.45 -32.20 12.23
N LEU A 29 -4.94 -32.19 10.98
CA LEU A 29 -6.07 -31.34 10.60
C LEU A 29 -7.34 -31.92 11.27
N THR A 30 -7.56 -31.57 12.53
CA THR A 30 -8.92 -31.56 13.05
C THR A 30 -9.61 -30.34 12.47
N ALA A 31 -10.71 -30.55 11.74
CA ALA A 31 -11.56 -29.45 11.29
C ALA A 31 -11.96 -28.64 12.52
N ALA A 32 -11.49 -27.40 12.61
CA ALA A 32 -11.87 -26.50 13.69
C ALA A 32 -13.40 -26.38 13.67
N GLN A 33 -14.05 -26.81 14.76
CA GLN A 33 -15.47 -26.55 14.98
C GLN A 33 -15.71 -25.04 14.80
N PRO A 34 -16.81 -24.62 14.13
CA PRO A 34 -17.16 -23.21 14.06
C PRO A 34 -17.40 -22.72 15.49
N SER A 35 -16.42 -22.02 16.06
CA SER A 35 -16.61 -21.28 17.30
C SER A 35 -17.53 -20.12 16.96
N THR A 36 -18.72 -20.10 17.56
CA THR A 36 -19.56 -18.89 17.53
C THR A 36 -18.72 -17.72 18.04
N PRO A 37 -18.59 -16.63 17.27
CA PRO A 37 -17.82 -15.47 17.71
C PRO A 37 -18.31 -15.03 19.09
N ALA A 38 -17.37 -14.84 20.04
CA ALA A 38 -17.69 -14.49 21.43
C ALA A 38 -18.41 -13.14 21.58
N SER A 39 -18.40 -12.32 20.52
CA SER A 39 -19.11 -11.05 20.43
C SER A 39 -19.58 -10.79 19.00
N ASP A 40 -20.70 -10.07 18.88
CA ASP A 40 -21.18 -9.53 17.60
C ASP A 40 -20.21 -8.45 17.09
N PRO A 41 -19.48 -8.69 15.97
CA PRO A 41 -18.48 -7.74 15.46
C PRO A 41 -19.09 -6.39 15.06
N ALA A 42 -20.41 -6.33 14.80
CA ALA A 42 -21.11 -5.07 14.50
C ALA A 42 -21.42 -4.23 15.75
N LYS A 43 -21.30 -4.81 16.95
CA LYS A 43 -21.49 -4.13 18.25
C LYS A 43 -20.20 -3.98 19.05
N ALA A 44 -19.11 -4.57 18.56
CA ALA A 44 -17.81 -4.48 19.19
C ALA A 44 -17.31 -3.02 19.18
N LYS A 45 -16.76 -2.58 20.30
CA LYS A 45 -16.04 -1.31 20.39
C LYS A 45 -14.56 -1.59 20.20
N TYR A 46 -14.00 -1.10 19.11
CA TYR A 46 -12.56 -1.22 18.85
C TYR A 46 -11.85 -0.02 19.47
N SER A 47 -10.76 -0.29 20.20
CA SER A 47 -9.91 0.76 20.78
C SER A 47 -8.91 1.33 19.77
N VAL A 48 -8.69 0.61 18.66
CA VAL A 48 -7.78 0.98 17.58
C VAL A 48 -8.58 1.00 16.29
N SER A 49 -8.32 2.00 15.46
CA SER A 49 -8.81 2.02 14.09
C SER A 49 -7.67 2.41 13.15
N VAL A 50 -7.68 1.85 11.95
CA VAL A 50 -6.70 2.13 10.91
C VAL A 50 -7.41 2.21 9.57
N PHE A 51 -6.90 3.04 8.67
CA PHE A 51 -7.31 2.99 7.27
C PHE A 51 -6.33 2.13 6.50
N GLY A 52 -6.86 1.29 5.60
CA GLY A 52 -6.06 0.51 4.65
C GLY A 52 -6.25 1.06 3.24
N ILE A 53 -5.15 1.35 2.55
CA ILE A 53 -5.14 1.81 1.17
C ILE A 53 -4.02 1.09 0.40
N GLY A 54 -4.19 0.87 -0.90
CA GLY A 54 -3.20 0.30 -1.81
C GLY A 54 -3.38 0.90 -3.21
N ASP A 55 -2.39 0.74 -4.08
CA ASP A 55 -2.48 1.14 -5.49
C ASP A 55 -2.87 2.62 -5.66
N TRP A 56 -2.38 3.47 -4.76
CA TRP A 56 -2.90 4.82 -4.56
C TRP A 56 -2.10 5.91 -5.27
N GLY A 57 -0.87 5.59 -5.67
CA GLY A 57 0.12 6.53 -6.20
C GLY A 57 -0.10 6.95 -7.64
N ALA A 58 -1.22 7.58 -7.98
CA ALA A 58 -1.57 7.89 -9.37
C ALA A 58 -0.47 8.64 -10.13
N THR A 59 -0.41 8.43 -11.45
CA THR A 59 0.53 9.16 -12.30
C THR A 59 0.22 10.66 -12.35
N LEU A 60 1.28 11.48 -12.42
CA LEU A 60 1.13 12.94 -12.48
C LEU A 60 0.40 13.43 -13.74
N TYR A 61 0.46 12.66 -14.83
CA TYR A 61 -0.21 12.95 -16.10
C TYR A 61 -1.58 12.25 -16.23
N LYS A 62 -2.06 11.56 -15.19
CA LYS A 62 -3.35 10.86 -15.15
C LYS A 62 -3.56 9.88 -16.31
N GLY A 63 -2.52 9.13 -16.67
CA GLY A 63 -2.58 8.16 -17.77
C GLY A 63 -2.37 6.71 -17.33
N SER A 64 -2.80 5.80 -18.20
CA SER A 64 -2.70 4.34 -18.05
C SER A 64 -1.76 3.73 -19.09
N CYS A 65 -1.00 2.70 -18.70
CA CYS A 65 -0.12 1.95 -19.59
C CYS A 65 -0.87 1.17 -20.69
N CYS A 66 -2.17 0.93 -20.51
CA CYS A 66 -2.96 0.03 -21.37
C CYS A 66 -4.00 0.75 -22.24
N GLY A 67 -3.94 2.09 -22.37
CA GLY A 67 -4.86 2.85 -23.21
C GLY A 67 -6.32 2.67 -22.78
N SER A 68 -6.70 3.23 -21.63
CA SER A 68 -8.06 3.12 -21.11
C SER A 68 -8.94 4.31 -21.49
N ASN A 69 -10.20 4.05 -21.85
CA ASN A 69 -11.29 5.04 -21.84
C ASN A 69 -11.63 5.41 -20.40
N SER A 70 -10.74 6.18 -19.78
CA SER A 70 -10.85 6.54 -18.37
C SER A 70 -11.95 7.57 -18.17
N THR A 71 -12.85 7.32 -17.22
CA THR A 71 -13.85 8.29 -16.81
C THR A 71 -13.21 9.37 -15.93
N ASN A 72 -13.94 10.45 -15.67
CA ASN A 72 -13.48 11.46 -14.72
C ASN A 72 -13.30 10.89 -13.29
N TYR A 73 -14.01 9.82 -12.93
CA TYR A 73 -13.82 9.16 -11.64
C TYR A 73 -12.49 8.41 -11.58
N ASP A 74 -12.15 7.69 -12.66
CA ASP A 74 -10.89 6.95 -12.74
C ASP A 74 -9.69 7.90 -12.64
N LEU A 75 -9.75 9.02 -13.36
CA LEU A 75 -8.70 10.04 -13.42
C LEU A 75 -8.51 10.83 -12.12
N ASN A 76 -9.52 10.85 -11.24
CA ASN A 76 -9.48 11.58 -9.97
C ASN A 76 -9.70 10.66 -8.76
N SER A 77 -9.50 9.35 -8.95
CA SER A 77 -9.75 8.34 -7.94
C SER A 77 -8.94 8.60 -6.67
N GLN A 78 -7.68 8.97 -6.80
CA GLN A 78 -6.81 9.32 -5.67
C GLN A 78 -7.36 10.50 -4.87
N GLU A 79 -7.72 11.61 -5.52
CA GLU A 79 -8.27 12.79 -4.82
C GLU A 79 -9.62 12.50 -4.15
N VAL A 80 -10.46 11.69 -4.79
CA VAL A 80 -11.76 11.28 -4.23
C VAL A 80 -11.54 10.41 -2.99
N VAL A 81 -10.66 9.42 -3.05
CA VAL A 81 -10.37 8.55 -1.90
C VAL A 81 -9.75 9.34 -0.75
N ALA A 82 -8.80 10.22 -1.02
CA ALA A 82 -8.21 11.07 0.03
C ALA A 82 -9.26 11.97 0.72
N SER A 83 -10.19 12.52 -0.06
CA SER A 83 -11.31 13.31 0.48
C SER A 83 -12.23 12.48 1.37
N LEU A 84 -12.55 11.25 0.95
CA LEU A 84 -13.37 10.32 1.72
C LEU A 84 -12.69 9.89 3.02
N MET A 85 -11.38 9.58 2.98
CA MET A 85 -10.59 9.30 4.17
C MET A 85 -10.64 10.48 5.15
N ASN A 86 -10.44 11.71 4.68
CA ASN A 86 -10.50 12.90 5.52
C ASN A 86 -11.89 13.14 6.14
N MET A 87 -12.96 12.91 5.38
CA MET A 87 -14.33 13.02 5.86
C MET A 87 -14.64 11.96 6.93
N GLU A 88 -14.29 10.70 6.68
CA GLU A 88 -14.52 9.60 7.62
C GLU A 88 -13.74 9.81 8.93
N ALA A 89 -12.49 10.28 8.83
CA ALA A 89 -11.63 10.61 9.96
C ALA A 89 -12.23 11.70 10.86
N GLY A 90 -12.92 12.68 10.26
CA GLY A 90 -13.59 13.76 11.01
C GLY A 90 -14.98 13.40 11.55
N ALA A 91 -15.61 12.36 11.03
CA ALA A 91 -17.01 12.04 11.33
C ALA A 91 -17.18 10.92 12.35
N SER A 92 -16.51 9.78 12.14
CA SER A 92 -16.86 8.52 12.82
C SER A 92 -15.67 7.71 13.33
N MET A 93 -14.52 7.79 12.67
CA MET A 93 -13.38 6.91 12.97
C MET A 93 -12.05 7.64 12.79
N VAL A 94 -11.39 8.01 13.88
CA VAL A 94 -10.06 8.62 13.84
C VAL A 94 -8.99 7.52 13.73
N PRO A 95 -8.33 7.34 12.58
CA PRO A 95 -7.32 6.30 12.43
C PRO A 95 -6.05 6.64 13.23
N GLU A 96 -5.49 5.64 13.91
CA GLU A 96 -4.19 5.75 14.56
C GLU A 96 -3.04 5.63 13.56
N ALA A 97 -3.29 5.00 12.41
CA ALA A 97 -2.36 4.88 11.30
C ALA A 97 -3.09 4.63 9.98
N ILE A 98 -2.40 4.92 8.88
CA ILE A 98 -2.78 4.51 7.52
C ILE A 98 -1.83 3.42 7.05
N LEU A 99 -2.36 2.24 6.72
CA LEU A 99 -1.62 1.11 6.19
C LEU A 99 -1.63 1.19 4.66
N ALA A 100 -0.49 1.55 4.07
CA ALA A 100 -0.28 1.64 2.63
C ALA A 100 0.30 0.33 2.09
N HIS A 101 -0.48 -0.41 1.32
CA HIS A 101 -0.19 -1.76 0.84
C HIS A 101 0.64 -1.80 -0.46
N GLY A 102 1.39 -0.73 -0.74
CA GLY A 102 2.24 -0.64 -1.92
C GLY A 102 1.60 0.02 -3.13
N ASP A 103 2.39 0.11 -4.19
CA ASP A 103 2.14 0.88 -5.39
C ASP A 103 1.89 2.36 -5.05
N ASN A 104 2.84 2.87 -4.25
CA ASN A 104 2.87 4.23 -3.73
C ASN A 104 3.17 5.25 -4.84
N PHE A 105 3.88 4.84 -5.90
CA PHE A 105 4.22 5.72 -7.03
C PHE A 105 4.18 4.98 -8.38
N TYR A 106 3.07 5.11 -9.11
CA TYR A 106 3.01 4.65 -10.50
C TYR A 106 3.83 5.55 -11.44
N TRP A 107 4.44 5.01 -12.50
CA TRP A 107 4.47 3.59 -12.88
C TRP A 107 5.69 2.83 -12.35
N ASN A 108 6.79 3.50 -12.02
CA ASN A 108 8.10 2.87 -11.81
C ASN A 108 8.76 3.31 -10.50
N GLY A 109 7.97 3.77 -9.54
CA GLY A 109 8.46 4.25 -8.25
C GLY A 109 9.09 5.63 -8.37
N ILE A 110 10.14 5.83 -7.58
CA ILE A 110 11.07 6.94 -7.70
C ILE A 110 12.21 6.52 -8.65
N ASN A 111 12.36 7.19 -9.78
CA ASN A 111 13.30 6.79 -10.84
C ASN A 111 14.76 7.10 -10.48
N TYR A 112 14.99 8.24 -9.86
CA TYR A 112 16.30 8.71 -9.41
C TYR A 112 16.12 9.68 -8.23
N LEU A 113 17.17 9.87 -7.44
CA LEU A 113 17.09 10.67 -6.20
C LEU A 113 16.60 12.11 -6.43
N GLY A 114 16.96 12.72 -7.57
CA GLY A 114 16.60 14.10 -7.88
C GLY A 114 15.11 14.37 -8.07
N GLU A 115 14.29 13.35 -8.36
CA GLU A 115 12.83 13.51 -8.47
C GLU A 115 12.08 13.10 -7.19
N ARG A 116 12.76 12.53 -6.19
CA ARG A 116 12.13 12.00 -4.97
C ARG A 116 11.18 13.01 -4.34
N ASP A 117 11.69 14.18 -3.99
CA ASP A 117 10.94 15.16 -3.20
C ASP A 117 9.74 15.73 -3.98
N SER A 118 9.90 15.98 -5.28
CA SER A 118 8.79 16.46 -6.11
C SER A 118 7.72 15.40 -6.33
N ARG A 119 8.10 14.12 -6.42
CA ARG A 119 7.15 12.99 -6.46
C ARG A 119 6.38 12.86 -5.15
N PHE A 120 7.04 12.97 -4.00
CA PHE A 120 6.35 12.96 -2.71
C PHE A 120 5.40 14.14 -2.55
N ALA A 121 5.86 15.36 -2.85
CA ALA A 121 5.03 16.54 -2.77
C ALA A 121 3.76 16.41 -3.63
N ALA A 122 3.89 15.94 -4.86
CA ALA A 122 2.77 15.90 -5.82
C ALA A 122 1.83 14.69 -5.63
N SER A 123 2.37 13.51 -5.32
CA SER A 123 1.59 12.26 -5.24
C SER A 123 1.15 11.91 -3.82
N PHE A 124 1.78 12.48 -2.78
CA PHE A 124 1.47 12.16 -1.39
C PHE A 124 1.00 13.40 -0.63
N GLU A 125 1.90 14.36 -0.39
CA GLU A 125 1.63 15.47 0.54
C GLU A 125 0.47 16.34 0.06
N ALA A 126 0.43 16.71 -1.22
CA ALA A 126 -0.64 17.53 -1.79
C ALA A 126 -1.97 16.77 -2.00
N LYS A 127 -1.98 15.45 -1.83
CA LYS A 127 -3.18 14.61 -2.04
C LYS A 127 -3.85 14.25 -0.72
N TYR A 128 -3.05 14.02 0.31
CA TYR A 128 -3.51 13.62 1.65
C TYR A 128 -3.30 14.74 2.67
N ASP A 129 -3.62 15.98 2.30
CA ASP A 129 -3.42 17.21 3.09
C ASP A 129 -4.62 17.59 3.99
N GLY A 130 -5.68 16.78 3.98
CA GLY A 130 -6.90 17.03 4.75
C GLY A 130 -6.64 17.15 6.26
N ASP A 131 -7.31 18.09 6.91
CA ASP A 131 -7.08 18.44 8.32
C ASP A 131 -7.16 17.26 9.30
N ASN A 132 -8.00 16.26 9.01
CA ASN A 132 -8.21 15.09 9.87
C ASN A 132 -7.20 13.95 9.61
N ILE A 133 -6.46 13.99 8.49
CA ILE A 133 -5.56 12.90 8.08
C ILE A 133 -4.10 13.32 7.88
N LYS A 134 -3.80 14.62 7.68
CA LYS A 134 -2.45 15.12 7.37
C LYS A 134 -1.38 14.82 8.43
N ASN A 135 -1.80 14.57 9.67
CA ASN A 135 -0.91 14.23 10.79
C ASN A 135 -1.00 12.75 11.20
N VAL A 136 -1.80 11.94 10.51
CA VAL A 136 -1.92 10.51 10.79
C VAL A 136 -0.68 9.81 10.23
N PRO A 137 0.02 8.98 11.01
CA PRO A 137 1.21 8.29 10.52
C PRO A 137 0.86 7.25 9.46
N TRP A 138 1.66 7.20 8.41
CA TRP A 138 1.59 6.17 7.38
C TRP A 138 2.57 5.05 7.71
N VAL A 139 2.15 3.80 7.52
CA VAL A 139 2.99 2.61 7.55
C VAL A 139 2.86 1.97 6.18
N ALA A 140 3.94 1.97 5.41
CA ALA A 140 3.91 1.64 4.00
C ALA A 140 4.73 0.37 3.70
N VAL A 141 4.41 -0.28 2.60
CA VAL A 141 5.28 -1.28 1.98
C VAL A 141 5.46 -0.91 0.52
N MET A 142 6.46 -1.47 -0.15
CA MET A 142 6.58 -1.35 -1.61
C MET A 142 5.72 -2.39 -2.32
N GLY A 143 5.02 -1.95 -3.36
CA GLY A 143 4.40 -2.80 -4.37
C GLY A 143 5.31 -3.00 -5.58
N ASN A 144 4.81 -3.69 -6.60
CA ASN A 144 5.61 -3.98 -7.80
C ASN A 144 5.96 -2.75 -8.62
N HIS A 145 5.10 -1.72 -8.62
CA HIS A 145 5.39 -0.47 -9.31
C HIS A 145 6.48 0.36 -8.62
N ASP A 146 6.63 0.20 -7.31
CA ASP A 146 7.55 1.00 -6.51
C ASP A 146 9.03 0.65 -6.75
N TYR A 147 9.35 -0.62 -6.99
CA TYR A 147 10.74 -1.05 -7.22
C TYR A 147 11.14 -1.10 -8.70
N GLY A 148 10.20 -1.22 -9.65
CA GLY A 148 10.54 -1.27 -11.08
C GLY A 148 9.36 -1.14 -12.03
N GLY A 149 8.19 -1.64 -11.65
CA GLY A 149 6.96 -1.46 -12.41
C GLY A 149 7.05 -1.88 -13.87
N SER A 150 6.91 -0.92 -14.77
CA SER A 150 6.93 -1.14 -16.23
C SER A 150 8.30 -0.95 -16.88
N ASP A 151 9.34 -0.65 -16.10
CA ASP A 151 10.66 -0.25 -16.59
C ASP A 151 11.77 -0.83 -15.68
N TYR A 152 13.00 -0.35 -15.81
CA TYR A 152 14.16 -0.89 -15.11
C TYR A 152 14.25 -0.44 -13.65
N ILE A 153 14.88 -1.30 -12.83
CA ILE A 153 15.19 -1.03 -11.42
C ILE A 153 16.38 -0.06 -11.30
N CYS A 154 17.38 -0.21 -12.17
CA CYS A 154 18.60 0.59 -12.16
C CYS A 154 18.42 1.94 -12.85
N SER A 155 19.17 2.94 -12.39
CA SER A 155 19.21 4.27 -13.00
C SER A 155 20.64 4.75 -13.28
N SER A 156 20.77 5.53 -14.33
CA SER A 156 21.99 6.24 -14.71
C SER A 156 21.64 7.71 -14.95
N GLY A 157 22.00 8.57 -14.00
CA GLY A 157 21.51 9.95 -13.98
C GLY A 157 20.00 10.01 -13.76
N ASP A 158 19.29 10.64 -14.69
CA ASP A 158 17.84 10.85 -14.68
C ASP A 158 17.06 9.78 -15.47
N LYS A 159 17.73 8.71 -15.91
CA LYS A 159 17.14 7.67 -16.78
C LYS A 159 17.18 6.29 -16.13
N LEU A 160 16.11 5.53 -16.32
CA LEU A 160 16.08 4.10 -16.03
C LEU A 160 16.84 3.34 -17.11
N VAL A 161 17.64 2.35 -16.69
CA VAL A 161 18.51 1.57 -17.57
C VAL A 161 18.58 0.11 -17.12
N PRO A 162 18.84 -0.85 -18.02
CA PRO A 162 19.11 -2.23 -17.63
C PRO A 162 20.24 -2.28 -16.59
N CYS A 163 20.08 -3.11 -15.56
CA CYS A 163 21.16 -3.43 -14.64
C CYS A 163 22.20 -4.32 -15.36
N ASN A 164 23.48 -4.00 -15.25
CA ASN A 164 24.53 -4.76 -15.96
C ASN A 164 24.85 -6.10 -15.29
N ASN A 165 24.57 -6.22 -14.00
CA ASN A 165 24.88 -7.41 -13.19
C ASN A 165 24.00 -7.46 -11.94
N THR A 166 24.08 -8.59 -11.21
CA THR A 166 23.31 -8.82 -9.99
C THR A 166 23.63 -7.83 -8.86
N ALA A 167 24.87 -7.34 -8.76
CA ALA A 167 25.23 -6.37 -7.73
C ALA A 167 24.58 -5.01 -7.99
N GLU A 168 24.53 -4.56 -9.24
CA GLU A 168 23.78 -3.36 -9.63
C GLU A 168 22.28 -3.52 -9.41
N LEU A 169 21.73 -4.71 -9.68
CA LEU A 169 20.32 -5.00 -9.39
C LEU A 169 19.99 -4.83 -7.91
N TYR A 170 20.82 -5.39 -7.01
CA TYR A 170 20.63 -5.22 -5.57
C TYR A 170 20.78 -3.76 -5.16
N GLN A 171 21.79 -3.05 -5.67
CA GLN A 171 21.98 -1.64 -5.37
C GLN A 171 20.80 -0.78 -5.84
N GLY A 172 20.24 -1.09 -7.02
CA GLY A 172 19.06 -0.42 -7.55
C GLY A 172 17.83 -0.64 -6.66
N LEU A 173 17.58 -1.89 -6.23
CA LEU A 173 16.49 -2.21 -5.31
C LEU A 173 16.65 -1.50 -3.95
N GLU A 174 17.85 -1.49 -3.39
CA GLU A 174 18.17 -0.76 -2.16
C GLU A 174 17.92 0.74 -2.32
N ASN A 175 18.29 1.32 -3.46
CA ASN A 175 18.01 2.73 -3.75
C ASN A 175 16.50 3.01 -3.79
N LYS A 176 15.71 2.17 -4.48
CA LYS A 176 14.25 2.30 -4.57
C LYS A 176 13.58 2.24 -3.19
N LEU A 177 14.02 1.31 -2.34
CA LEU A 177 13.58 1.20 -0.95
C LEU A 177 13.97 2.45 -0.14
N LYS A 178 15.25 2.82 -0.18
CA LYS A 178 15.80 3.93 0.58
C LYS A 178 15.04 5.22 0.28
N TRP A 179 14.88 5.57 -1.00
CA TRP A 179 14.21 6.81 -1.40
C TRP A 179 12.77 6.91 -0.91
N GLN A 180 12.07 5.79 -0.73
CA GLN A 180 10.70 5.81 -0.21
C GLN A 180 10.67 5.80 1.32
N SER A 181 11.53 5.01 1.96
CA SER A 181 11.59 4.86 3.43
C SER A 181 12.00 6.13 4.18
N GLU A 182 12.68 7.06 3.51
CA GLU A 182 13.12 8.33 4.11
C GLU A 182 11.97 9.33 4.33
N ILE A 183 10.85 9.18 3.62
CA ILE A 183 9.69 10.10 3.70
C ILE A 183 8.41 9.39 4.16
N LEU A 184 8.14 8.14 3.74
CA LEU A 184 7.06 7.32 4.31
C LEU A 184 7.63 6.50 5.48
N PRO A 185 7.35 6.87 6.74
CA PRO A 185 7.99 6.23 7.87
C PRO A 185 7.55 4.76 7.98
N ARG A 186 8.54 3.87 7.83
CA ARG A 186 8.43 2.39 7.72
C ARG A 186 7.91 1.95 6.35
N VAL A 187 8.84 1.91 5.40
CA VAL A 187 8.89 0.98 4.26
C VAL A 187 9.98 -0.05 4.56
#